data_AF-A0A9D9Y9H0-F1
#
_entry.id   AF-A0A9D9Y9H0-F1
#
_cell.length_a   1.000
_cell.length_b   1.000
_cell.length_c   1.000
_cell.angle_alpha   90.00
_cell.angle_beta   90.00
_cell.angle_gamma   90.00
#
_symmetry.space_group_name_H-M   'P 1'
#
loop_
_entity.id
_entity.type
_entity.pdbx_description
1 polymer ?
#
loop_
_entity_poly.entity_id
_entity_poly.type
_entity_poly.pdbx_seq_one_letter_code
_entity_poly.pdbx_strand_id
1 'polypeptide(L)'
;MKEKSPRKENSQPTLAEIHTKLTGFGFPFVYVGGVVSSRIGPNTSLGHVNTITQSFSLQNEVPYNPVRNDGTVRDIDVVAFCEDLPRFQVAKAEMEAAFPEVPISIEGVRYSGWPERKRYKQFVVGNDIDQEGNVQFAFDDVRMSMPKEAFEVWQLQTAEGLILPVFSPATHAMRYLVRVPSGLKPKDDGEKFSSLMRLANEFTTHIGELDPVKDGEYFNAVYVPWVDFLQRCQEVSPYSFTGAKVMVDRVWWNTIGEKIANGNGPMGKIFARL
;
A
#
# COMPACT_ATOMS: atom_id res chain seq x y z
N MET A 1 -14.05 4.81 -50.48
CA MET A 1 -14.24 4.65 -49.02
C MET A 1 -12.96 4.06 -48.46
N LYS A 2 -12.22 4.80 -47.62
CA LYS A 2 -11.07 4.24 -46.91
C LYS A 2 -11.61 3.44 -45.73
N GLU A 3 -11.42 2.13 -45.75
CA GLU A 3 -11.66 1.29 -44.59
C GLU A 3 -10.84 1.82 -43.42
N LYS A 4 -11.54 2.20 -42.35
CA LYS A 4 -10.89 2.46 -41.06
C LYS A 4 -10.31 1.11 -40.62
N SER A 5 -8.98 1.03 -40.59
CA SER A 5 -8.27 -0.03 -39.91
C SER A 5 -8.89 -0.22 -38.51
N PRO A 6 -9.22 -1.46 -38.09
CA PRO A 6 -9.75 -1.68 -36.76
C PRO A 6 -8.70 -1.19 -35.77
N ARG A 7 -9.11 -0.25 -34.90
CA ARG A 7 -8.29 0.10 -33.73
C ARG A 7 -7.98 -1.22 -33.04
N LYS A 8 -6.69 -1.56 -32.89
CA LYS A 8 -6.28 -2.62 -31.98
C LYS A 8 -7.03 -2.38 -30.67
N GLU A 9 -7.82 -3.36 -30.24
CA GLU A 9 -8.24 -3.46 -28.85
C GLU A 9 -6.93 -3.49 -28.05
N ASN A 10 -6.51 -2.33 -27.53
CA ASN A 10 -5.40 -2.26 -26.59
C ASN A 10 -5.90 -2.97 -25.34
N SER A 11 -5.67 -4.27 -25.24
CA SER A 11 -5.85 -5.02 -24.00
C SER A 11 -4.89 -4.40 -22.99
N GLN A 12 -5.45 -3.71 -22.00
CA GLN A 12 -4.69 -3.23 -20.84
C GLN A 12 -3.98 -4.44 -20.21
N PRO A 13 -2.71 -4.31 -19.79
CA PRO A 13 -2.00 -5.42 -19.19
C PRO A 13 -2.72 -5.88 -17.92
N THR A 14 -2.83 -7.18 -17.77
CA THR A 14 -3.50 -7.84 -16.66
C THR A 14 -2.62 -7.79 -15.41
N LEU A 15 -3.25 -7.85 -14.23
CA LEU A 15 -2.51 -7.97 -12.97
C LEU A 15 -1.63 -9.24 -12.94
N ALA A 16 -2.04 -10.31 -13.64
CA ALA A 16 -1.26 -11.53 -13.78
C ALA A 16 0.06 -11.30 -14.57
N GLU A 17 0.01 -10.60 -15.69
CA GLU A 17 1.22 -10.27 -16.48
C GLU A 17 2.20 -9.40 -15.67
N ILE A 18 1.67 -8.41 -14.95
CA ILE A 18 2.44 -7.53 -14.07
C ILE A 18 3.07 -8.34 -12.93
N HIS A 19 2.29 -9.23 -12.31
CA HIS A 19 2.77 -10.13 -11.26
C HIS A 19 3.88 -11.06 -11.75
N THR A 20 3.72 -11.69 -12.92
CA THR A 20 4.75 -12.54 -13.52
C THR A 20 6.05 -11.78 -13.74
N LYS A 21 5.98 -10.55 -14.26
CA LYS A 21 7.19 -9.74 -14.46
C LYS A 21 7.87 -9.36 -13.14
N LEU A 22 7.09 -8.95 -12.12
CA LEU A 22 7.63 -8.66 -10.78
C LEU A 22 8.34 -9.87 -10.17
N THR A 23 7.70 -11.04 -10.21
CA THR A 23 8.29 -12.30 -9.73
C THR A 23 9.57 -12.66 -10.50
N GLY A 24 9.62 -12.35 -11.81
CA GLY A 24 10.79 -12.57 -12.66
C GLY A 24 12.06 -11.85 -12.21
N PHE A 25 11.96 -10.78 -11.41
CA PHE A 25 13.15 -10.11 -10.86
C PHE A 25 13.81 -10.86 -9.72
N GLY A 26 13.16 -11.86 -9.12
CA GLY A 26 13.76 -12.75 -8.11
C GLY A 26 14.11 -12.07 -6.79
N PHE A 27 13.38 -11.05 -6.36
CA PHE A 27 13.42 -10.50 -5.01
C PHE A 27 12.00 -10.41 -4.41
N PRO A 28 11.84 -10.50 -3.07
CA PRO A 28 10.53 -10.42 -2.46
C PRO A 28 9.87 -9.05 -2.66
N PHE A 29 8.55 -9.04 -2.78
CA PHE A 29 7.74 -7.84 -2.88
C PHE A 29 6.36 -8.09 -2.30
N VAL A 30 5.64 -7.02 -1.97
CA VAL A 30 4.24 -7.07 -1.55
C VAL A 30 3.41 -6.01 -2.26
N TYR A 31 2.21 -6.40 -2.68
CA TYR A 31 1.20 -5.46 -3.15
C TYR A 31 0.63 -4.67 -1.97
N VAL A 32 0.50 -3.36 -2.16
CA VAL A 32 -0.10 -2.44 -1.20
C VAL A 32 -1.12 -1.55 -1.90
N GLY A 33 -1.82 -0.71 -1.15
CA GLY A 33 -2.70 0.30 -1.72
C GLY A 33 -3.89 -0.28 -2.50
N GLY A 34 -4.14 0.25 -3.70
CA GLY A 34 -5.36 0.03 -4.47
C GLY A 34 -5.62 -1.43 -4.85
N VAL A 35 -4.58 -2.18 -5.21
CA VAL A 35 -4.67 -3.58 -5.66
C VAL A 35 -5.32 -4.48 -4.63
N VAL A 36 -4.99 -4.28 -3.35
CA VAL A 36 -5.54 -5.05 -2.23
C VAL A 36 -6.83 -4.41 -1.73
N SER A 37 -6.79 -3.11 -1.44
CA SER A 37 -7.90 -2.43 -0.77
C SER A 37 -9.15 -2.26 -1.63
N SER A 38 -9.08 -2.33 -2.97
CA SER A 38 -10.27 -2.28 -3.82
C SER A 38 -11.07 -3.58 -3.83
N ARG A 39 -10.45 -4.69 -3.38
CA ARG A 39 -11.08 -6.01 -3.31
C ARG A 39 -11.96 -6.17 -2.06
N ILE A 40 -11.84 -5.23 -1.12
CA ILE A 40 -12.50 -5.24 0.18
C ILE A 40 -13.66 -4.27 0.13
N GLY A 41 -14.87 -4.82 0.02
CA GLY A 41 -16.13 -4.08 0.07
C GLY A 41 -16.88 -4.27 1.40
N PRO A 42 -18.07 -3.64 1.52
CA PRO A 42 -18.85 -3.66 2.76
C PRO A 42 -19.23 -5.07 3.21
N ASN A 43 -19.50 -5.97 2.25
CA ASN A 43 -19.94 -7.35 2.47
C ASN A 43 -18.80 -8.38 2.37
N THR A 44 -17.56 -7.92 2.16
CA THR A 44 -16.41 -8.82 2.02
C THR A 44 -15.96 -9.31 3.38
N SER A 45 -15.92 -10.61 3.63
CA SER A 45 -15.45 -11.19 4.90
C SER A 45 -14.20 -12.02 4.70
N LEU A 46 -13.55 -12.37 5.80
CA LEU A 46 -12.43 -13.29 5.77
C LEU A 46 -12.89 -14.68 5.30
N GLY A 47 -12.14 -15.26 4.37
CA GLY A 47 -12.34 -16.62 3.88
C GLY A 47 -11.49 -17.63 4.65
N HIS A 48 -10.88 -18.55 3.91
CA HIS A 48 -9.96 -19.52 4.51
C HIS A 48 -8.70 -18.80 4.98
N VAL A 49 -8.15 -19.19 6.13
CA VAL A 49 -6.87 -18.71 6.66
C VAL A 49 -5.99 -19.91 7.00
N ASN A 50 -4.72 -19.81 6.64
CA ASN A 50 -3.71 -20.80 6.98
C ASN A 50 -2.48 -20.09 7.55
N THR A 51 -2.25 -20.26 8.86
CA THR A 51 -1.15 -19.66 9.60
C THR A 51 0.21 -20.26 9.27
N ILE A 52 0.26 -21.53 8.84
CA ILE A 52 1.50 -22.23 8.49
C ILE A 52 2.04 -21.69 7.16
N THR A 53 1.17 -21.54 6.16
CA THR A 53 1.54 -21.01 4.83
C THR A 53 1.39 -19.51 4.72
N GLN A 54 0.96 -18.84 5.80
CA GLN A 54 0.62 -17.41 5.86
C GLN A 54 -0.27 -17.01 4.68
N SER A 55 -1.35 -17.74 4.44
CA SER A 55 -2.26 -17.46 3.32
C SER A 55 -3.67 -17.22 3.80
N PHE A 56 -4.42 -16.41 3.05
CA PHE A 56 -5.84 -16.19 3.28
C PHE A 56 -6.59 -15.93 1.97
N SER A 57 -7.90 -16.13 1.99
CA SER A 57 -8.83 -15.73 0.93
C SER A 57 -9.90 -14.79 1.44
N LEU A 58 -10.66 -14.19 0.52
CA LEU A 58 -11.79 -13.32 0.83
C LEU A 58 -13.09 -13.97 0.36
N GLN A 59 -14.12 -13.92 1.19
CA GLN A 59 -15.49 -14.25 0.79
C GLN A 59 -16.20 -12.99 0.31
N ASN A 60 -17.02 -13.11 -0.75
CA ASN A 60 -17.67 -11.98 -1.39
C ASN A 60 -16.66 -10.88 -1.78
N GLU A 61 -15.51 -11.32 -2.30
CA GLU A 61 -14.47 -10.42 -2.83
C GLU A 61 -15.03 -9.56 -3.96
N VAL A 62 -14.66 -8.28 -3.97
CA VAL A 62 -14.92 -7.41 -5.11
C VAL A 62 -13.84 -7.66 -6.16
N PRO A 63 -14.18 -8.11 -7.39
CA PRO A 63 -13.17 -8.33 -8.42
C PRO A 63 -12.35 -7.07 -8.70
N TYR A 64 -11.04 -7.23 -8.84
CA TYR A 64 -10.17 -6.10 -9.15
C TYR A 64 -10.47 -5.56 -10.54
N ASN A 65 -10.91 -4.30 -10.61
CA ASN A 65 -11.08 -3.59 -11.86
C ASN A 65 -9.89 -2.61 -12.08
N PRO A 66 -9.04 -2.82 -13.08
CA PRO A 66 -7.90 -1.94 -13.37
C PRO A 66 -8.34 -0.54 -13.81
N VAL A 67 -9.60 -0.35 -14.21
CA VAL A 67 -10.16 0.95 -14.59
C VAL A 67 -11.17 1.40 -13.54
N ARG A 68 -11.03 2.63 -13.04
CA ARG A 68 -11.98 3.24 -12.10
C ARG A 68 -13.27 3.63 -12.84
N ASN A 69 -14.34 3.91 -12.09
CA ASN A 69 -15.63 4.31 -12.65
C ASN A 69 -15.56 5.63 -13.46
N ASP A 70 -14.55 6.46 -13.21
CA ASP A 70 -14.29 7.72 -13.93
C ASP A 70 -13.47 7.52 -15.22
N GLY A 71 -13.09 6.28 -15.55
CA GLY A 71 -12.29 5.93 -16.73
C GLY A 71 -10.78 6.00 -16.53
N THR A 72 -10.29 6.39 -15.34
CA THR A 72 -8.84 6.42 -15.05
C THR A 72 -8.30 5.04 -14.73
N VAL A 73 -7.06 4.76 -15.15
CA VAL A 73 -6.37 3.51 -14.81
C VAL A 73 -5.90 3.57 -13.35
N ARG A 74 -6.13 2.49 -12.60
CA ARG A 74 -5.67 2.35 -11.22
C ARG A 74 -4.15 2.21 -11.19
N ASP A 75 -3.58 2.90 -10.22
CA ASP A 75 -2.20 2.73 -9.80
C ASP A 75 -1.98 1.36 -9.15
N ILE A 76 -0.81 0.79 -9.42
CA ILE A 76 -0.31 -0.43 -8.78
C ILE A 76 0.83 -0.03 -7.86
N ASP A 77 0.58 -0.09 -6.56
CA ASP A 77 1.59 0.17 -5.53
C ASP A 77 2.23 -1.14 -5.05
N VAL A 78 3.56 -1.19 -5.04
CA VAL A 78 4.35 -2.34 -4.59
C VAL A 78 5.46 -1.87 -3.67
N VAL A 79 5.70 -2.61 -2.59
CA VAL A 79 6.90 -2.48 -1.77
C VAL A 79 7.85 -3.62 -2.09
N ALA A 80 9.07 -3.31 -2.49
CA ALA A 80 10.10 -4.27 -2.88
C ALA A 80 11.19 -4.40 -1.82
N PHE A 81 11.58 -5.63 -1.50
CA PHE A 81 12.63 -5.99 -0.55
C PHE A 81 13.84 -6.48 -1.34
N CYS A 82 14.66 -5.55 -1.82
CA CYS A 82 15.85 -5.84 -2.60
C CYS A 82 17.04 -5.09 -1.99
N GLU A 83 18.03 -5.81 -1.46
CA GLU A 83 19.20 -5.21 -0.81
C GLU A 83 20.14 -4.52 -1.82
N ASP A 84 20.17 -5.03 -3.05
CA ASP A 84 21.00 -4.53 -4.15
C ASP A 84 20.32 -3.33 -4.83
N LEU A 85 20.77 -2.12 -4.51
CA LEU A 85 20.24 -0.87 -5.07
C LEU A 85 20.34 -0.81 -6.60
N PRO A 86 21.50 -1.06 -7.23
CA PRO A 86 21.57 -1.16 -8.69
C PRO A 86 20.54 -2.11 -9.30
N ARG A 87 20.42 -3.33 -8.75
CA ARG A 87 19.43 -4.31 -9.24
C ARG A 87 18.00 -3.80 -9.08
N PHE A 88 17.67 -3.20 -7.94
CA PHE A 88 16.36 -2.59 -7.70
C PHE A 88 16.05 -1.48 -8.72
N GLN A 89 17.01 -0.59 -9.01
CA GLN A 89 16.79 0.50 -9.95
C GLN A 89 16.57 0.00 -11.39
N VAL A 90 17.32 -1.03 -11.81
CA VAL A 90 17.11 -1.68 -13.11
C VAL A 90 15.72 -2.31 -13.17
N ALA A 91 15.34 -3.11 -12.18
CA ALA A 91 14.04 -3.75 -12.13
C ALA A 91 12.88 -2.74 -12.17
N LYS A 92 13.01 -1.63 -11.43
CA LYS A 92 12.04 -0.53 -11.46
C LYS A 92 11.89 0.07 -12.85
N ALA A 93 13.01 0.43 -13.50
CA ALA A 93 12.98 1.00 -14.84
C ALA A 93 12.41 0.02 -15.88
N GLU A 94 12.73 -1.26 -15.77
CA GLU A 94 12.19 -2.30 -16.65
C GLU A 94 10.68 -2.50 -16.47
N MET A 95 10.15 -2.35 -15.26
CA MET A 95 8.71 -2.40 -15.01
C MET A 95 7.97 -1.23 -15.64
N GLU A 96 8.47 -0.01 -15.42
CA GLU A 96 7.91 1.21 -15.98
C GLU A 96 7.94 1.17 -17.52
N ALA A 97 9.02 0.64 -18.12
CA ALA A 97 9.14 0.49 -19.56
C ALA A 97 8.25 -0.60 -20.16
N ALA A 98 7.99 -1.69 -19.44
CA ALA A 98 7.18 -2.81 -19.93
C ALA A 98 5.68 -2.50 -19.91
N PHE A 99 5.23 -1.65 -18.99
CA PHE A 99 3.81 -1.32 -18.81
C PHE A 99 3.58 0.20 -18.80
N PRO A 100 3.89 0.92 -19.90
CA PRO A 100 3.89 2.39 -19.92
C PRO A 100 2.49 3.01 -19.72
N GLU A 101 1.43 2.23 -19.97
CA GLU A 101 0.03 2.67 -19.83
C GLU A 101 -0.53 2.47 -18.40
N VAL A 102 0.21 1.78 -17.52
CA VAL A 102 -0.20 1.52 -16.14
C VAL A 102 0.70 2.29 -15.18
N PRO A 103 0.15 3.14 -14.30
CA PRO A 103 0.95 3.78 -13.26
C PRO A 103 1.43 2.73 -12.24
N ILE A 104 2.66 2.27 -12.35
CA ILE A 104 3.26 1.32 -11.40
C ILE A 104 4.23 2.07 -10.48
N SER A 105 3.90 2.10 -9.19
CA SER A 105 4.71 2.70 -8.14
C SER A 105 5.42 1.59 -7.37
N ILE A 106 6.72 1.43 -7.63
CA ILE A 106 7.57 0.47 -6.90
C ILE A 106 8.43 1.24 -5.91
N GLU A 107 8.13 1.07 -4.63
CA GLU A 107 8.92 1.60 -3.52
C GLU A 107 9.89 0.54 -3.01
N GLY A 108 11.19 0.84 -3.06
CA GLY A 108 12.21 0.00 -2.43
C GLY A 108 12.28 0.28 -0.94
N VAL A 109 12.27 -0.80 -0.15
CA VAL A 109 12.76 -0.76 1.22
C VAL A 109 14.23 -0.34 1.19
N ARG A 110 14.63 0.58 2.08
CA ARG A 110 16.02 1.07 2.09
C ARG A 110 16.86 0.28 3.06
N TYR A 111 17.94 -0.30 2.56
CA TYR A 111 18.89 -1.05 3.37
C TYR A 111 20.05 -0.19 3.86
N SER A 112 20.74 -0.67 4.89
CA SER A 112 22.01 -0.10 5.32
C SER A 112 22.97 0.02 4.13
N GLY A 113 23.50 1.23 3.89
CA GLY A 113 24.37 1.54 2.74
C GLY A 113 23.65 2.16 1.54
N TRP A 114 22.32 2.17 1.49
CA TRP A 114 21.59 2.99 0.53
C TRP A 114 21.70 4.48 0.91
N PRO A 115 21.64 5.41 -0.06
CA PRO A 115 21.53 6.83 0.26
C PRO A 115 20.33 7.10 1.17
N GLU A 116 20.40 8.11 2.02
CA GLU A 116 19.25 8.50 2.84
C GLU A 116 18.04 8.94 1.99
N ARG A 117 16.84 8.88 2.59
CA ARG A 117 15.64 9.46 1.99
C ARG A 117 15.84 10.96 1.80
N LYS A 118 15.55 11.45 0.59
CA LYS A 118 15.55 12.89 0.31
C LYS A 118 14.39 13.51 1.08
N ARG A 119 14.69 14.06 2.26
CA ARG A 119 13.72 14.62 3.20
C ARG A 119 12.66 15.46 2.50
N TYR A 120 13.04 16.41 1.65
CA TYR A 120 12.10 17.29 0.94
C TYR A 120 11.18 16.57 -0.06
N LYS A 121 11.58 15.41 -0.60
CA LYS A 121 10.74 14.58 -1.51
C LYS A 121 9.90 13.53 -0.79
N GLN A 122 10.06 13.38 0.53
CA GLN A 122 9.29 12.41 1.30
C GLN A 122 7.94 12.98 1.74
N PHE A 123 6.85 12.44 1.22
CA PHE A 123 5.47 12.77 1.59
C PHE A 123 4.66 11.55 2.02
N VAL A 124 5.32 10.40 2.11
CA VAL A 124 4.76 9.15 2.61
C VAL A 124 5.75 8.50 3.56
N VAL A 125 5.22 7.73 4.52
CA VAL A 125 6.04 6.93 5.42
C VAL A 125 6.77 5.85 4.63
N GLY A 126 8.08 5.81 4.81
CA GLY A 126 8.96 4.85 4.18
C GLY A 126 9.28 3.69 5.10
N ASN A 127 9.67 2.57 4.50
CA ASN A 127 10.23 1.41 5.19
C ASN A 127 11.75 1.39 4.99
N ASP A 128 12.50 1.45 6.07
CA ASP A 128 13.96 1.33 6.09
C ASP A 128 14.35 0.06 6.86
N ILE A 129 15.56 -0.47 6.66
CA ILE A 129 16.15 -1.58 7.40
C ILE A 129 17.35 -1.04 8.15
N ASP A 130 17.37 -1.24 9.47
CA ASP A 130 18.50 -0.83 10.31
C ASP A 130 19.68 -1.80 10.22
N GLN A 131 20.74 -1.50 10.97
CA GLN A 131 21.98 -2.27 10.94
C GLN A 131 21.79 -3.69 11.50
N GLU A 132 20.81 -3.85 12.38
CA GLU A 132 20.40 -5.11 12.99
C GLU A 132 19.44 -5.91 12.10
N GLY A 133 19.04 -5.38 10.94
CA GLY A 133 18.13 -6.04 10.00
C GLY A 133 16.65 -5.86 10.34
N ASN A 134 16.31 -5.01 11.32
CA ASN A 134 14.92 -4.75 11.67
C ASN A 134 14.33 -3.70 10.75
N VAL A 135 13.03 -3.84 10.46
CA VAL A 135 12.31 -2.84 9.69
C VAL A 135 11.99 -1.64 10.58
N GLN A 136 12.24 -0.45 10.04
CA GLN A 136 11.91 0.82 10.65
C GLN A 136 10.91 1.58 9.79
N PHE A 137 9.95 2.23 10.44
CA PHE A 137 9.28 3.35 9.80
C PHE A 137 10.18 4.56 9.79
N ALA A 138 10.13 5.24 8.66
CA ALA A 138 10.91 6.43 8.40
C ALA A 138 10.02 7.51 7.83
N PHE A 139 9.96 8.65 8.52
CA PHE A 139 9.47 9.89 7.95
C PHE A 139 10.37 11.04 8.39
N ASP A 140 11.15 11.59 7.45
CA ASP A 140 12.06 12.71 7.67
C ASP A 140 13.03 12.50 8.84
N ASP A 141 12.82 13.12 10.02
CA ASP A 141 13.64 12.94 11.21
C ASP A 141 13.11 11.86 12.18
N VAL A 142 11.87 11.39 12.01
CA VAL A 142 11.26 10.37 12.85
C VAL A 142 11.61 8.99 12.31
N ARG A 143 12.26 8.18 13.13
CA ARG A 143 12.55 6.77 12.90
C ARG A 143 12.04 5.94 14.06
N MET A 144 11.50 4.77 13.77
CA MET A 144 11.04 3.86 14.80
C MET A 144 11.09 2.42 14.31
N SER A 145 11.79 1.55 15.04
CA SER A 145 11.79 0.12 14.80
C SER A 145 10.40 -0.45 15.03
N MET A 146 10.05 -1.40 14.17
CA MET A 146 8.77 -2.06 14.18
C MET A 146 8.95 -3.55 14.46
N PRO A 147 7.99 -4.18 15.15
CA PRO A 147 8.01 -5.62 15.34
C PRO A 147 7.90 -6.35 14.00
N LYS A 148 8.51 -7.53 13.93
CA LYS A 148 8.54 -8.36 12.72
C LYS A 148 7.14 -8.72 12.21
N GLU A 149 6.19 -8.87 13.13
CA GLU A 149 4.78 -9.17 12.89
C GLU A 149 4.12 -8.11 12.00
N ALA A 150 4.56 -6.85 12.10
CA ALA A 150 4.07 -5.76 11.26
C ALA A 150 4.54 -5.84 9.79
N PHE A 151 5.45 -6.76 9.46
CA PHE A 151 6.02 -6.93 8.12
C PHE A 151 5.96 -8.36 7.58
N GLU A 152 5.28 -9.26 8.30
CA GLU A 152 5.03 -10.61 7.80
C GLU A 152 4.31 -10.56 6.46
N VAL A 153 4.87 -11.27 5.49
CA VAL A 153 4.28 -11.41 4.16
C VAL A 153 3.24 -12.51 4.21
N TRP A 154 2.03 -12.17 3.81
CA TRP A 154 0.93 -13.09 3.62
C TRP A 154 0.62 -13.27 2.14
N GLN A 155 -0.09 -14.34 1.80
CA GLN A 155 -0.52 -14.66 0.44
C GLN A 155 -2.05 -14.52 0.35
N LEU A 156 -2.51 -13.54 -0.42
CA LEU A 156 -3.93 -13.41 -0.75
C LEU A 156 -4.25 -14.31 -1.95
N GLN A 157 -5.11 -15.30 -1.73
CA GLN A 157 -5.71 -16.11 -2.79
C GLN A 157 -6.95 -15.38 -3.31
N THR A 158 -6.85 -14.82 -4.51
CA THR A 158 -7.94 -14.08 -5.16
C THR A 158 -8.98 -15.02 -5.77
N ALA A 159 -10.21 -14.55 -5.93
CA ALA A 159 -11.29 -15.26 -6.62
C ALA A 159 -10.92 -15.63 -8.07
N GLU A 160 -10.03 -14.86 -8.70
CA GLU A 160 -9.53 -15.14 -10.06
C GLU A 160 -8.40 -16.20 -10.09
N GLY A 161 -8.03 -16.78 -8.95
CA GLY A 161 -7.00 -17.82 -8.83
C GLY A 161 -5.57 -17.29 -8.81
N LEU A 162 -5.37 -15.96 -8.79
CA LEU A 162 -4.06 -15.33 -8.62
C LEU A 162 -3.67 -15.30 -7.14
N ILE A 163 -2.41 -15.64 -6.84
CA ILE A 163 -1.83 -15.57 -5.49
C ILE A 163 -0.98 -14.30 -5.40
N LEU A 164 -1.37 -13.38 -4.52
CA LEU A 164 -0.71 -12.09 -4.38
C LEU A 164 0.05 -12.02 -3.04
N PRO A 165 1.36 -11.72 -3.04
CA PRO A 165 2.04 -11.40 -1.80
C PRO A 165 1.56 -10.05 -1.29
N VAL A 166 1.10 -10.00 -0.06
CA VAL A 166 0.50 -8.84 0.61
C VAL A 166 0.97 -8.79 2.06
N PHE A 167 0.65 -7.72 2.76
CA PHE A 167 0.69 -7.75 4.23
C PHE A 167 -0.57 -8.42 4.79
N SER A 168 -0.52 -8.87 6.05
CA SER A 168 -1.72 -9.34 6.76
C SER A 168 -2.83 -8.26 6.72
N PRO A 169 -4.12 -8.64 6.79
CA PRO A 169 -5.22 -7.66 6.83
C PRO A 169 -5.05 -6.58 7.91
N ALA A 170 -4.57 -6.96 9.10
CA ALA A 170 -4.27 -6.03 10.19
C ALA A 170 -3.19 -5.01 9.81
N THR A 171 -2.05 -5.49 9.31
CA THR A 171 -0.96 -4.64 8.86
C THR A 171 -1.37 -3.74 7.70
N HIS A 172 -2.17 -4.25 6.75
CA HIS A 172 -2.66 -3.47 5.63
C HIS A 172 -3.55 -2.30 6.08
N ALA A 173 -4.47 -2.55 7.02
CA ALA A 173 -5.32 -1.52 7.60
C ALA A 173 -4.50 -0.44 8.34
N MET A 174 -3.52 -0.85 9.13
CA MET A 174 -2.64 0.10 9.85
C MET A 174 -1.73 0.90 8.93
N ARG A 175 -1.22 0.29 7.86
CA ARG A 175 -0.46 1.02 6.83
C ARG A 175 -1.30 2.08 6.14
N TYR A 176 -2.61 1.84 6.00
CA TYR A 176 -3.53 2.84 5.47
C TYR A 176 -3.63 4.06 6.40
N LEU A 177 -3.63 3.85 7.71
CA LEU A 177 -3.71 4.90 8.73
C LEU A 177 -2.47 5.80 8.76
N VAL A 178 -1.26 5.23 8.69
CA VAL A 178 -0.02 6.00 8.82
C VAL A 178 0.59 6.41 7.49
N ARG A 179 -0.04 6.10 6.35
CA ARG A 179 0.54 6.32 5.01
C ARG A 179 1.13 7.73 4.84
N VAL A 180 0.48 8.72 5.43
CA VAL A 180 0.99 10.09 5.53
C VAL A 180 1.16 10.46 7.01
N PRO A 181 2.14 11.31 7.35
CA PRO A 181 2.48 11.61 8.74
C PRO A 181 1.38 12.42 9.46
N SER A 182 0.41 12.98 8.72
CA SER A 182 -0.77 13.63 9.26
C SER A 182 -1.86 12.64 9.71
N GLY A 183 -1.73 11.35 9.38
CA GLY A 183 -2.71 10.30 9.68
C GLY A 183 -3.62 9.98 8.50
N LEU A 184 -4.85 9.51 8.78
CA LEU A 184 -5.82 9.20 7.74
C LEU A 184 -6.15 10.44 6.91
N LYS A 185 -6.20 10.30 5.58
CA LYS A 185 -6.63 11.39 4.70
C LYS A 185 -8.16 11.53 4.78
N PRO A 186 -8.75 12.73 4.68
CA PRO A 186 -10.20 12.93 4.68
C PRO A 186 -10.90 12.09 3.60
N LYS A 187 -10.36 12.05 2.37
CA LYS A 187 -10.92 11.20 1.29
C LYS A 187 -10.96 9.69 1.61
N ASP A 188 -10.17 9.29 2.61
CA ASP A 188 -9.97 7.92 3.04
C ASP A 188 -10.79 7.62 4.30
N ASP A 189 -11.43 8.63 4.92
CA ASP A 189 -12.46 8.43 5.93
C ASP A 189 -13.73 7.89 5.27
N GLY A 190 -14.40 6.93 5.94
CA GLY A 190 -15.63 6.33 5.45
C GLY A 190 -15.57 4.82 5.22
N GLU A 191 -16.48 4.34 4.37
CA GLU A 191 -16.85 2.91 4.25
C GLU A 191 -15.66 1.99 3.93
N LYS A 192 -14.71 2.48 3.14
CA LYS A 192 -13.49 1.73 2.80
C LYS A 192 -12.63 1.47 4.03
N PHE A 193 -12.34 2.50 4.83
CA PHE A 193 -11.54 2.34 6.03
C PHE A 193 -12.26 1.47 7.07
N SER A 194 -13.57 1.65 7.23
CA SER A 194 -14.39 0.78 8.09
C SER A 194 -14.33 -0.69 7.66
N SER A 195 -14.39 -0.96 6.35
CA SER A 195 -14.30 -2.33 5.81
C SER A 195 -12.92 -2.95 6.04
N LEU A 196 -11.85 -2.16 5.87
CA LEU A 196 -10.48 -2.59 6.17
C LEU A 196 -10.30 -2.93 7.66
N MET A 197 -10.78 -2.07 8.56
CA MET A 197 -10.68 -2.30 10.00
C MET A 197 -11.52 -3.49 10.45
N ARG A 198 -12.72 -3.70 9.87
CA ARG A 198 -13.51 -4.89 10.14
C ARG A 198 -12.77 -6.16 9.73
N LEU A 199 -12.22 -6.22 8.52
CA LEU A 199 -11.47 -7.38 8.04
C LEU A 199 -10.21 -7.62 8.88
N ALA A 200 -9.53 -6.55 9.30
CA ALA A 200 -8.41 -6.64 10.24
C ALA A 200 -8.82 -7.32 11.55
N ASN A 201 -9.94 -6.90 12.15
CA ASN A 201 -10.45 -7.48 13.39
C ASN A 201 -10.84 -8.96 13.21
N GLU A 202 -11.57 -9.30 12.13
CA GLU A 202 -11.91 -10.69 11.81
C GLU A 202 -10.65 -11.56 11.71
N PHE A 203 -9.64 -11.06 11.01
CA PHE A 203 -8.36 -11.75 10.86
C PHE A 203 -7.67 -11.98 12.21
N THR A 204 -7.56 -10.95 13.05
CA THR A 204 -6.87 -11.10 14.33
C THR A 204 -7.60 -12.00 15.31
N THR A 205 -8.94 -11.95 15.35
CA THR A 205 -9.74 -12.88 16.15
C THR A 205 -9.48 -14.31 15.71
N HIS A 206 -9.51 -14.58 14.40
CA HIS A 206 -9.30 -15.92 13.88
C HIS A 206 -7.87 -16.44 14.11
N ILE A 207 -6.86 -15.57 14.03
CA ILE A 207 -5.49 -15.93 14.42
C ILE A 207 -5.44 -16.30 15.92
N GLY A 208 -6.11 -15.56 16.80
CA GLY A 208 -6.19 -15.88 18.23
C GLY A 208 -6.90 -17.20 18.50
N GLU A 209 -7.93 -17.56 17.73
CA GLU A 209 -8.58 -18.87 17.80
C GLU A 209 -7.65 -20.02 17.40
N LEU A 210 -6.82 -19.81 16.36
CA LEU A 210 -5.87 -20.80 15.85
C LEU A 210 -4.59 -20.91 16.68
N ASP A 211 -4.20 -19.82 17.35
CA ASP A 211 -3.03 -19.72 18.21
C ASP A 211 -3.40 -18.90 19.46
N PRO A 212 -3.88 -19.54 20.54
CA PRO A 212 -4.35 -18.86 21.75
C PRO A 212 -3.28 -18.06 22.49
N VAL A 213 -1.99 -18.30 22.19
CA VAL A 213 -0.88 -17.47 22.70
C VAL A 213 -0.88 -16.09 22.04
N LYS A 214 -1.54 -15.94 20.89
CA LYS A 214 -1.64 -14.70 20.11
C LYS A 214 -2.99 -13.98 20.26
N ASP A 215 -3.86 -14.42 21.19
CA ASP A 215 -5.18 -13.83 21.42
C ASP A 215 -5.07 -12.34 21.79
N GLY A 216 -5.55 -11.46 20.91
CA GLY A 216 -5.41 -9.99 21.03
C GLY A 216 -3.97 -9.44 20.95
N GLU A 217 -2.95 -10.25 21.25
CA GLU A 217 -1.54 -9.85 21.28
C GLU A 217 -1.00 -9.52 19.88
N TYR A 218 -1.39 -10.27 18.84
CA TYR A 218 -0.93 -9.98 17.48
C TYR A 218 -1.45 -8.63 16.98
N PHE A 219 -2.73 -8.33 17.22
CA PHE A 219 -3.29 -7.04 16.84
C PHE A 219 -2.58 -5.91 17.59
N ASN A 220 -2.39 -6.04 18.91
CA ASN A 220 -1.71 -5.01 19.70
C ASN A 220 -0.24 -4.83 19.29
N ALA A 221 0.48 -5.93 19.05
CA ALA A 221 1.86 -5.92 18.58
C ALA A 221 1.99 -5.23 17.21
N VAL A 222 0.97 -5.34 16.34
CA VAL A 222 0.92 -4.56 15.11
C VAL A 222 0.48 -3.13 15.44
N TYR A 223 -0.75 -2.93 15.90
CA TYR A 223 -1.46 -1.66 16.05
C TYR A 223 -0.71 -0.61 16.86
N VAL A 224 -0.25 -0.94 18.07
CA VAL A 224 0.32 0.04 19.02
C VAL A 224 1.55 0.73 18.42
N PRO A 225 2.56 0.01 17.89
CA PRO A 225 3.66 0.64 17.16
C PRO A 225 3.21 1.58 16.04
N TRP A 226 2.28 1.16 15.17
CA TRP A 226 1.81 2.04 14.08
C TRP A 226 1.23 3.36 14.61
N VAL A 227 0.41 3.31 15.67
CA VAL A 227 -0.17 4.52 16.28
C VAL A 227 0.89 5.37 16.97
N ASP A 228 1.79 4.75 17.74
CA ASP A 228 2.89 5.45 18.42
C ASP A 228 3.78 6.20 17.42
N PHE A 229 4.09 5.59 16.28
CA PHE A 229 4.85 6.24 15.22
C PHE A 229 4.12 7.47 14.67
N LEU A 230 2.82 7.34 14.39
CA LEU A 230 2.01 8.44 13.89
C LEU A 230 1.95 9.59 14.91
N GLN A 231 1.74 9.26 16.18
CA GLN A 231 1.72 10.25 17.26
C GLN A 231 3.06 10.99 17.37
N ARG A 232 4.19 10.27 17.32
CA ARG A 232 5.52 10.88 17.29
C ARG A 232 5.69 11.86 16.13
N CYS A 233 5.19 11.52 14.94
CA CYS A 233 5.22 12.44 13.79
C CYS A 233 4.37 13.70 14.04
N GLN A 234 3.23 13.57 14.71
CA GLN A 234 2.31 14.68 14.98
C GLN A 234 2.74 15.58 16.14
N GLU A 235 3.53 15.06 17.09
CA GLU A 235 4.07 15.79 18.23
C GLU A 235 5.29 16.66 17.88
N VAL A 236 5.87 16.47 16.69
CA VAL A 236 7.04 17.27 16.26
C VAL A 236 6.63 18.74 16.08
N SER A 237 7.47 19.64 16.59
CA SER A 237 7.27 21.10 16.48
C SER A 237 6.97 21.52 15.03
N PRO A 238 5.97 22.40 14.79
CA PRO A 238 5.65 22.89 13.45
C PRO A 238 6.81 23.68 12.79
N TYR A 239 7.81 24.10 13.57
CA TYR A 239 9.02 24.75 13.10
C TYR A 239 10.10 23.76 12.63
N SER A 240 9.97 22.47 12.93
CA SER A 240 10.82 21.44 12.35
C SER A 240 10.41 21.13 10.91
N PHE A 241 11.29 20.47 10.16
CA PHE A 241 10.98 20.07 8.79
C PHE A 241 9.83 19.04 8.73
N THR A 242 9.82 18.06 9.63
CA THR A 242 8.73 17.09 9.79
C THR A 242 7.42 17.78 10.17
N GLY A 243 7.44 18.65 11.18
CA GLY A 243 6.23 19.33 11.65
C GLY A 243 5.63 20.24 10.57
N ALA A 244 6.48 20.95 9.82
CA ALA A 244 6.05 21.76 8.68
C ALA A 244 5.39 20.88 7.59
N LYS A 245 5.96 19.70 7.30
CA LYS A 245 5.39 18.76 6.32
C LYS A 245 4.06 18.16 6.77
N VAL A 246 3.95 17.76 8.04
CA VAL A 246 2.69 17.30 8.62
C VAL A 246 1.61 18.37 8.49
N MET A 247 1.94 19.64 8.74
CA MET A 247 1.02 20.76 8.57
C MET A 247 0.62 20.95 7.11
N VAL A 248 1.58 20.93 6.19
CA VAL A 248 1.32 21.08 4.75
C VAL A 248 0.43 19.95 4.25
N ASP A 249 0.71 18.70 4.60
CA ASP A 249 -0.10 17.54 4.21
C ASP A 249 -1.54 17.69 4.74
N ARG A 250 -1.71 18.10 6.00
CA ARG A 250 -3.03 18.34 6.59
C ARG A 250 -3.80 19.44 5.85
N VAL A 251 -3.16 20.57 5.56
CA VAL A 251 -3.79 21.70 4.83
C VAL A 251 -4.16 21.30 3.42
N TRP A 252 -3.26 20.60 2.70
CA TRP A 252 -3.52 20.13 1.35
C TRP A 252 -4.78 19.26 1.29
N TRP A 253 -4.86 18.26 2.16
CA TRP A 253 -5.97 17.32 2.16
C TRP A 253 -7.30 17.96 2.60
N ASN A 254 -7.26 18.95 3.50
CA ASN A 254 -8.44 19.68 3.96
C ASN A 254 -8.95 20.78 2.99
N THR A 255 -8.22 21.07 1.90
CA THR A 255 -8.57 22.20 1.00
C THR A 255 -8.91 21.75 -0.42
N ILE A 256 -7.93 21.23 -1.14
CA ILE A 256 -8.06 20.86 -2.57
C ILE A 256 -7.67 19.41 -2.86
N GLY A 257 -6.90 18.78 -1.98
CA GLY A 257 -6.41 17.42 -2.19
C GLY A 257 -7.52 16.40 -2.35
N GLU A 258 -8.57 16.48 -1.51
CA GLU A 258 -9.75 15.62 -1.62
C GLU A 258 -10.46 15.77 -2.97
N LYS A 259 -10.69 17.00 -3.43
CA LYS A 259 -11.39 17.30 -4.69
C LYS A 259 -10.63 16.75 -5.89
N ILE A 260 -9.32 16.91 -5.91
CA ILE A 260 -8.46 16.38 -6.97
C ILE A 260 -8.47 14.84 -6.94
N ALA A 261 -8.26 14.23 -5.77
CA ALA A 261 -8.17 12.77 -5.67
C ALA A 261 -9.48 12.05 -5.98
N ASN A 262 -10.63 12.69 -5.74
CA ASN A 262 -11.95 12.13 -6.07
C ASN A 262 -12.43 12.50 -7.48
N GLY A 263 -11.61 13.18 -8.30
CA GLY A 263 -11.99 13.62 -9.65
C GLY A 263 -13.15 14.64 -9.65
N ASN A 264 -13.47 15.22 -8.49
CA ASN A 264 -14.64 16.07 -8.30
C ASN A 264 -14.32 17.54 -8.60
N GLY A 265 -15.25 18.21 -9.28
CA GLY A 265 -15.15 19.62 -9.65
C GLY A 265 -14.22 19.91 -10.85
N PRO A 266 -14.08 21.19 -11.25
CA PRO A 266 -13.33 21.59 -12.44
C PRO A 266 -11.86 21.17 -12.41
N MET A 267 -11.20 21.30 -11.26
CA MET A 267 -9.79 20.93 -11.08
C MET A 267 -9.57 19.41 -11.14
N GLY A 268 -10.41 18.61 -10.46
CA GLY A 268 -10.32 17.15 -10.53
C GLY A 268 -10.49 16.62 -11.96
N LYS A 269 -11.40 17.22 -12.74
CA LYS A 269 -11.60 16.88 -14.17
C LYS A 269 -10.45 17.30 -15.08
N ILE A 270 -9.72 18.37 -14.74
CA ILE A 270 -8.53 18.81 -15.48
C ILE A 270 -7.36 17.85 -15.20
N PHE A 271 -7.12 17.53 -13.93
CA PHE A 271 -6.02 16.63 -13.54
C PHE A 271 -6.25 15.18 -13.94
N ALA A 272 -7.50 14.70 -14.01
CA ALA A 272 -7.80 13.35 -14.51
C ALA A 272 -7.58 13.19 -16.03
N ARG A 273 -7.35 14.29 -16.76
CA ARG A 273 -7.11 14.32 -18.21
C ARG A 273 -5.66 14.62 -18.59
N LEU A 274 -4.81 14.90 -17.61
CA LEU A 274 -3.36 15.05 -17.74
C LEU A 274 -2.69 13.71 -17.43
#